data_AF-A0A3D1YBX2-F1
#
_entry.id   AF-A0A3D1YBX2-F1
#
_cell.length_a   1.000
_cell.length_b   1.000
_cell.length_c   1.000
_cell.angle_alpha   90.00
_cell.angle_beta   90.00
_cell.angle_gamma   90.00
#
_symmetry.space_group_name_H-M   'P 1'
#
loop_
_entity.id
_entity.type
_entity.pdbx_description
1 polymer ?
#
loop_
_entity_poly.entity_id
_entity_poly.type
_entity_poly.pdbx_seq_one_letter_code
_entity_poly.pdbx_strand_id
1 'polypeptide(L)'
;MVQSRTHNCGQLRLPDVGEKVTLVGFYDNMRKVSKNLGFLILRDFYGITQVVVETEEMMDKLSGVNNESTLSITGTVRERSSKNGNLPTGEIEVVPEDIQVLGKCIYNELPFEINRSKEADEATRLKYRYL
;
A
#
# COMPACT_ATOMS: atom_id res chain seq x y z
N MET A 1 -16.88 13.84 12.90
CA MET A 1 -16.72 12.79 11.87
C MET A 1 -15.25 12.42 11.87
N VAL A 2 -14.85 11.26 12.40
CA VAL A 2 -13.43 10.90 12.44
C VAL A 2 -13.04 10.56 11.00
N GLN A 3 -12.17 11.37 10.41
CA GLN A 3 -11.67 11.14 9.07
C GLN A 3 -10.78 9.89 9.13
N SER A 4 -11.15 8.84 8.40
CA SER A 4 -10.46 7.52 8.42
C SER A 4 -8.99 7.58 7.97
N ARG A 5 -8.59 8.67 7.30
CA ARG A 5 -7.22 8.94 6.83
C ARG A 5 -6.88 10.41 6.96
N THR A 6 -5.60 10.70 7.11
CA THR A 6 -5.07 12.08 7.12
C THR A 6 -4.69 12.56 5.72
N HIS A 7 -4.16 11.67 4.89
CA HIS A 7 -3.64 11.95 3.56
C HIS A 7 -4.11 10.86 2.58
N ASN A 8 -4.06 11.16 1.29
CA ASN A 8 -4.20 10.13 0.25
C ASN A 8 -2.84 9.53 -0.12
N CYS A 9 -2.84 8.36 -0.77
CA CYS A 9 -1.61 7.62 -1.08
C CYS A 9 -0.76 8.28 -2.19
N GLY A 10 -1.24 9.33 -2.86
CA GLY A 10 -0.48 10.10 -3.86
C GLY A 10 0.04 11.45 -3.38
N GLN A 11 -0.25 11.83 -2.14
CA GLN A 11 -0.11 13.21 -1.67
C GLN A 11 1.28 13.54 -1.11
N LEU A 12 1.90 12.61 -0.38
CA LEU A 12 3.08 12.88 0.43
C LEU A 12 4.33 13.23 -0.39
N ARG A 13 5.14 14.16 0.11
CA ARG A 13 6.37 14.69 -0.50
C ARG A 13 7.47 14.87 0.56
N LEU A 14 8.68 15.22 0.12
CA LEU A 14 9.82 15.50 1.01
C LEU A 14 9.52 16.48 2.16
N PRO A 15 8.75 17.57 1.97
CA PRO A 15 8.41 18.47 3.07
C PRO A 15 7.65 17.82 4.23
N ASP A 16 6.98 16.69 3.99
CA ASP A 16 6.17 15.99 5.00
C ASP A 16 7.03 15.04 5.86
N VAL A 17 8.35 14.94 5.63
CA VAL A 17 9.25 14.05 6.39
C VAL A 17 9.21 14.39 7.88
N GLY A 18 9.05 13.37 8.71
CA GLY A 18 8.87 13.48 10.17
C GLY A 18 7.42 13.66 10.61
N GLU A 19 6.48 13.89 9.69
CA GLU A 19 5.07 13.96 10.03
C GLU A 19 4.48 12.58 10.31
N LYS A 20 3.57 12.52 11.29
CA LYS A 20 2.77 11.33 11.57
C LYS A 20 1.50 11.36 10.74
N VAL A 21 1.30 10.32 9.94
CA VAL A 21 0.22 10.22 8.96
C VAL A 21 -0.52 8.89 9.10
N THR A 22 -1.81 8.92 8.78
CA THR A 22 -2.62 7.74 8.52
C THR A 22 -3.01 7.70 7.05
N LEU A 23 -2.64 6.61 6.37
CA LEU A 23 -3.02 6.29 4.99
C LEU A 23 -3.96 5.09 4.98
N VAL A 24 -4.96 5.12 4.11
CA VAL A 24 -5.91 4.01 3.91
C VAL A 24 -5.99 3.69 2.43
N GLY A 25 -5.83 2.41 2.10
CA GLY A 25 -5.80 1.95 0.71
C GLY A 25 -5.77 0.43 0.58
N PHE A 26 -5.57 -0.04 -0.64
CA PHE A 26 -5.43 -1.45 -1.00
C PHE A 26 -3.96 -1.88 -0.92
N TYR A 27 -3.73 -3.05 -0.36
CA TYR A 27 -2.48 -3.79 -0.46
C TYR A 27 -2.25 -4.11 -1.95
N ASP A 28 -1.35 -3.41 -2.62
CA ASP A 28 -1.07 -3.63 -4.04
C ASP A 28 -0.07 -4.77 -4.26
N ASN A 29 1.08 -4.69 -3.57
CA ASN A 29 2.13 -5.71 -3.60
C ASN A 29 3.07 -5.53 -2.40
N MET A 30 3.79 -6.58 -2.02
CA MET A 30 4.85 -6.53 -1.03
C MET A 30 6.10 -7.26 -1.51
N ARG A 31 7.23 -6.54 -1.53
CA ARG A 31 8.55 -7.15 -1.71
C ARG A 31 9.14 -7.48 -0.35
N LYS A 32 9.18 -8.76 0.00
CA LYS A 32 9.85 -9.25 1.22
C LYS A 32 11.35 -9.40 0.96
N VAL A 33 12.18 -8.83 1.83
CA VAL A 33 13.65 -8.95 1.76
C VAL A 33 14.16 -9.93 2.82
N SER A 34 13.59 -9.89 4.01
CA SER A 34 13.89 -10.81 5.12
C SER A 34 12.63 -10.99 5.98
N LYS A 35 12.75 -11.72 7.10
CA LYS A 35 11.65 -11.86 8.09
C LYS A 35 11.25 -10.55 8.74
N ASN A 36 12.17 -9.59 8.84
CA ASN A 36 11.97 -8.30 9.50
C ASN A 36 12.02 -7.12 8.53
N LEU A 37 12.19 -7.33 7.22
CA LEU A 37 12.25 -6.24 6.24
C LEU A 37 11.37 -6.53 5.04
N GLY A 38 10.44 -5.63 4.77
CA GLY A 38 9.58 -5.67 3.60
C GLY A 38 9.17 -4.29 3.12
N PHE A 39 8.88 -4.19 1.83
CA PHE A 39 8.38 -2.98 1.19
C PHE A 39 6.99 -3.24 0.64
N LEU A 40 5.98 -2.74 1.35
CA LEU A 40 4.59 -2.80 0.95
C LEU A 40 4.26 -1.58 0.08
N ILE A 41 3.48 -1.79 -0.98
CA ILE A 41 2.92 -0.72 -1.79
C ILE A 41 1.45 -0.60 -1.40
N LEU A 42 1.09 0.56 -0.86
CA LEU A 42 -0.30 0.91 -0.55
C LEU A 42 -0.84 1.79 -1.66
N ARG A 43 -1.97 1.40 -2.23
CA ARG A 43 -2.61 2.09 -3.37
C ARG A 43 -3.97 2.64 -2.98
N ASP A 44 -4.26 3.85 -3.41
CA ASP A 44 -5.63 4.36 -3.47
C ASP A 44 -5.89 4.98 -4.86
N PHE A 45 -7.03 5.65 -5.02
CA PHE A 45 -7.40 6.31 -6.27
C PHE A 45 -6.39 7.37 -6.74
N TYR A 46 -5.66 7.98 -5.82
CA TYR A 46 -4.80 9.14 -6.08
C TYR A 46 -3.34 8.74 -6.34
N GLY A 47 -2.96 7.50 -6.04
CA GLY A 47 -1.64 6.98 -6.35
C GLY A 47 -1.19 5.90 -5.38
N ILE A 48 0.13 5.75 -5.29
CA ILE A 48 0.77 4.76 -4.43
C ILE A 48 1.77 5.41 -3.49
N THR A 49 1.89 4.87 -2.28
CA THR A 49 2.96 5.19 -1.33
C THR A 49 3.61 3.91 -0.85
N GLN A 50 4.95 3.92 -0.77
CA GLN A 50 5.70 2.82 -0.17
C GLN A 50 5.60 2.86 1.35
N VAL A 51 5.32 1.73 1.96
CA VAL A 51 5.41 1.49 3.40
C VAL A 51 6.57 0.52 3.63
N VAL A 52 7.51 0.94 4.48
CA VAL A 52 8.70 0.17 4.81
C VAL A 52 8.50 -0.49 6.17
N VAL A 53 8.45 -1.82 6.19
CA VAL A 53 8.18 -2.61 7.39
C VAL A 53 9.50 -3.19 7.87
N GLU A 54 9.96 -2.78 9.05
CA GLU A 54 11.31 -3.06 9.57
C GLU A 54 11.33 -3.90 10.86
N THR A 55 10.17 -4.43 11.27
CA THR A 55 10.02 -5.30 12.46
C THR A 55 9.33 -6.61 12.09
N GLU A 56 9.74 -7.70 12.73
CA GLU A 56 9.11 -9.02 12.54
C GLU A 56 7.63 -9.00 12.96
N GLU A 57 7.29 -8.31 14.05
CA GLU A 57 5.90 -8.16 14.51
C GLU A 57 4.98 -7.54 13.43
N MET A 58 5.42 -6.48 12.75
CA MET A 58 4.62 -5.85 11.70
C MET A 58 4.58 -6.68 10.42
N MET A 59 5.66 -7.41 10.12
CA MET A 59 5.67 -8.39 9.03
C MET A 59 4.68 -9.53 9.29
N ASP A 60 4.55 -9.98 10.53
CA ASP A 60 3.60 -11.01 10.96
C ASP A 60 2.15 -10.51 10.87
N LYS A 61 1.87 -9.23 11.17
CA LYS A 61 0.54 -8.63 10.94
C LYS A 61 0.10 -8.69 9.46
N LEU A 62 1.07 -8.65 8.54
CA LEU A 62 0.83 -8.78 7.10
C LEU A 62 0.93 -10.24 6.60
N SER A 63 1.29 -11.19 7.46
CA SER A 63 1.36 -12.60 7.11
C SER A 63 -0.03 -13.15 6.79
N GLY A 64 -0.18 -13.75 5.61
CA GLY A 64 -1.47 -14.24 5.12
C GLY A 64 -2.47 -13.14 4.72
N VAL A 65 -2.03 -11.88 4.62
CA VAL A 65 -2.82 -10.81 3.99
C VAL A 65 -2.54 -10.84 2.49
N ASN A 66 -3.60 -10.97 1.70
CA ASN A 66 -3.51 -11.04 0.25
C ASN A 66 -3.54 -9.64 -0.38
N ASN A 67 -3.05 -9.55 -1.62
CA ASN A 67 -3.25 -8.37 -2.46
C ASN A 67 -4.74 -8.02 -2.54
N GLU A 68 -5.02 -6.74 -2.73
CA GLU A 68 -6.35 -6.13 -2.72
C GLU A 68 -7.10 -6.20 -1.37
N SER A 69 -6.44 -6.62 -0.30
CA SER A 69 -6.95 -6.37 1.06
C SER A 69 -6.86 -4.88 1.40
N THR A 70 -7.85 -4.35 2.09
CA THR A 70 -7.86 -2.94 2.53
C THR A 70 -7.14 -2.79 3.86
N LEU A 71 -6.19 -1.85 3.91
CA LEU A 71 -5.37 -1.56 5.07
C LEU A 71 -5.54 -0.12 5.54
N SER A 72 -5.42 0.10 6.84
CA SER A 72 -5.13 1.40 7.46
C SER A 72 -3.74 1.35 8.06
N ILE A 73 -2.88 2.30 7.70
CA ILE A 73 -1.49 2.35 8.12
C ILE A 73 -1.25 3.70 8.76
N THR A 74 -0.92 3.69 10.05
CA THR A 74 -0.49 4.88 10.78
C THR A 74 1.00 4.79 11.02
N GLY A 75 1.74 5.84 10.68
CA GLY A 75 3.19 5.82 10.75
C GLY A 75 3.81 7.19 10.51
N THR A 76 5.13 7.23 10.46
CA THR A 76 5.91 8.45 10.27
C THR A 76 6.50 8.47 8.87
N VAL A 77 6.41 9.62 8.18
CA VAL A 77 7.02 9.83 6.85
C VAL A 77 8.54 9.91 6.98
N ARG A 78 9.25 9.19 6.12
CA ARG A 78 10.71 9.12 6.08
C ARG A 78 11.22 9.31 4.66
N GLU A 79 12.36 9.99 4.52
CA GLU A 79 13.05 10.07 3.23
C GLU A 79 13.62 8.69 2.83
N ARG A 80 13.45 8.32 1.56
CA ARG A 80 14.00 7.07 1.03
C ARG A 80 15.51 7.19 0.83
N SER A 81 16.23 6.14 1.24
CA SER A 81 17.66 5.98 0.91
C SER A 81 17.90 5.83 -0.59
N SER A 82 16.96 5.19 -1.31
CA SER A 82 16.98 5.03 -2.76
C SER A 82 15.69 5.59 -3.36
N LYS A 83 15.81 6.77 -3.97
CA LYS A 83 14.69 7.54 -4.55
C LYS A 83 14.23 6.94 -5.88
N ASN A 84 12.92 6.95 -6.12
CA ASN A 84 12.30 6.52 -7.36
C ASN A 84 11.68 7.72 -8.11
N GLY A 85 12.41 8.28 -9.08
CA GLY A 85 11.95 9.44 -9.85
C GLY A 85 10.71 9.20 -10.73
N ASN A 86 10.27 7.95 -10.89
CA ASN A 86 9.06 7.63 -11.65
C ASN A 86 7.76 7.81 -10.85
N LEU A 87 7.85 8.04 -9.53
CA LEU A 87 6.71 8.18 -8.64
C LEU A 87 6.71 9.55 -7.96
N PRO A 88 5.56 10.25 -7.88
CA PRO A 88 5.48 11.52 -7.14
C PRO A 88 5.85 11.40 -5.66
N THR A 89 5.58 10.23 -5.06
CA THR A 89 5.91 9.87 -3.67
C THR A 89 7.27 9.16 -3.58
N GLY A 90 8.01 9.05 -4.68
CA GLY A 90 9.19 8.19 -4.78
C GLY A 90 10.42 8.68 -4.03
N GLU A 91 10.36 9.87 -3.43
CA GLU A 91 11.40 10.37 -2.53
C GLU A 91 11.15 10.01 -1.06
N ILE A 92 9.94 9.56 -0.72
CA ILE A 92 9.53 9.25 0.64
C ILE A 92 8.98 7.83 0.78
N GLU A 93 8.89 7.38 2.01
CA GLU A 93 8.20 6.16 2.44
C GLU A 93 7.58 6.38 3.82
N VAL A 94 6.64 5.52 4.22
CA VAL A 94 6.05 5.58 5.57
C VAL A 94 6.57 4.41 6.39
N VAL A 95 7.11 4.70 7.57
CA VAL A 95 7.49 3.70 8.57
C VAL A 95 6.27 3.47 9.48
N PRO A 96 5.65 2.29 9.47
CA PRO A 96 4.42 2.05 10.19
C PRO A 96 4.68 1.91 11.69
N GLU A 97 3.84 2.57 12.48
CA GLU A 97 3.69 2.34 13.92
C GLU A 97 2.53 1.37 14.19
N ASP A 98 1.50 1.39 13.34
CA ASP A 98 0.39 0.44 13.36
C ASP A 98 -0.12 0.13 11.95
N ILE A 99 -0.55 -1.12 11.77
CA ILE A 99 -1.16 -1.64 10.56
C ILE A 99 -2.43 -2.37 10.96
N GLN A 100 -3.56 -1.90 10.44
CA GLN A 100 -4.87 -2.52 10.64
C GLN A 100 -5.40 -3.05 9.32
N VAL A 101 -5.83 -4.31 9.33
CA VAL A 101 -6.54 -4.91 8.19
C VAL A 101 -8.02 -4.57 8.33
N LEU A 102 -8.51 -3.66 7.48
CA LEU A 102 -9.91 -3.23 7.49
C LEU A 102 -10.83 -4.25 6.81
N GLY A 103 -10.31 -4.89 5.75
CA GLY A 103 -11.04 -5.91 5.00
C GLY A 103 -10.06 -6.82 4.28
N LYS A 104 -10.22 -8.13 4.43
CA LYS A 104 -9.39 -9.12 3.73
C LYS A 104 -9.98 -9.42 2.35
N CYS A 105 -9.13 -9.45 1.34
CA CYS A 105 -9.50 -10.07 0.08
C CYS A 105 -9.70 -11.58 0.30
N ILE A 106 -10.90 -12.07 -0.02
CA ILE A 106 -11.26 -13.49 0.17
C ILE A 106 -10.66 -14.40 -0.91
N TYR A 107 -10.12 -13.82 -1.99
CA TYR A 107 -9.54 -14.55 -3.11
C TYR A 107 -8.02 -14.47 -3.05
N ASN A 108 -7.35 -15.62 -3.18
CA ASN A 108 -5.88 -15.68 -3.28
C ASN A 108 -5.40 -15.33 -4.69
N GLU A 109 -6.24 -15.58 -5.70
CA GLU A 109 -5.96 -15.32 -7.10
C GLU A 109 -7.12 -14.53 -7.69
N LEU A 110 -6.80 -13.39 -8.32
CA LEU A 110 -7.76 -12.52 -8.97
C LEU A 110 -7.92 -12.92 -10.45
N PRO A 111 -9.07 -12.63 -11.08
CA PRO A 111 -9.25 -12.90 -12.51
C PRO A 111 -8.25 -12.16 -13.40
N PHE A 112 -7.66 -11.07 -12.90
CA PHE A 112 -6.54 -10.34 -13.48
C PHE A 112 -5.86 -9.48 -12.42
N GLU A 113 -4.60 -9.12 -12.62
CA GLU A 113 -3.94 -8.10 -11.77
C GLU A 113 -4.52 -6.72 -12.07
N ILE A 114 -4.85 -5.93 -11.04
CA ILE A 114 -5.50 -4.61 -11.21
C ILE A 114 -4.66 -3.66 -12.09
N ASN A 115 -3.35 -3.65 -11.85
CA ASN A 115 -2.38 -2.85 -12.61
C ASN A 115 -2.19 -3.35 -14.06
N ARG A 116 -2.60 -4.58 -14.39
CA ARG A 116 -2.57 -5.17 -15.75
C ARG A 116 -3.96 -5.48 -16.30
N SER A 117 -5.00 -4.86 -15.74
CA SER A 117 -6.39 -5.17 -16.14
C SER A 117 -6.65 -5.04 -17.64
N LYS A 118 -5.87 -4.24 -18.38
CA LYS A 118 -5.96 -4.09 -19.84
C LYS A 118 -5.45 -5.29 -20.65
N GLU A 119 -4.66 -6.17 -20.04
CA GLU A 119 -4.17 -7.40 -20.66
C GLU A 119 -5.23 -8.51 -20.65
N ALA A 120 -6.23 -8.41 -19.76
CA ALA A 120 -7.37 -9.32 -19.71
C ALA A 120 -8.39 -9.02 -20.83
N ASP A 121 -9.12 -10.06 -21.25
CA ASP A 121 -10.17 -9.91 -22.24
C ASP A 121 -11.31 -8.99 -21.74
N GLU A 122 -11.96 -8.31 -22.67
CA GLU A 122 -13.00 -7.32 -22.35
C GLU A 122 -14.18 -7.93 -21.59
N ALA A 123 -14.59 -9.17 -21.91
CA ALA A 123 -15.71 -9.81 -21.25
C ALA A 123 -15.41 -10.07 -19.76
N THR A 124 -14.19 -10.53 -19.45
CA THR A 124 -13.72 -10.69 -18.07
C THR A 124 -13.67 -9.36 -17.33
N ARG A 125 -13.18 -8.28 -17.97
CA ARG A 125 -13.14 -6.94 -17.37
C ARG A 125 -14.53 -6.35 -17.14
N LEU A 126 -15.51 -6.65 -17.98
CA LEU A 126 -16.91 -6.23 -17.79
C LEU A 126 -17.59 -7.03 -16.67
N LYS A 127 -17.32 -8.34 -16.59
CA LYS A 127 -17.83 -9.20 -15.52
C LYS A 127 -17.31 -8.76 -14.14
N TYR A 128 -16.04 -8.39 -14.06
CA TYR A 128 -15.39 -7.95 -12.83
C TYR A 128 -15.08 -6.45 -12.84
N ARG A 129 -15.99 -5.62 -13.37
CA ARG A 129 -15.77 -4.18 -13.56
C ARG A 129 -15.51 -3.38 -12.26
N TYR A 130 -15.79 -4.00 -11.12
CA TYR A 130 -15.54 -3.46 -9.78
C TYR A 130 -14.11 -3.68 -9.27
N LEU A 131 -13.32 -4.52 -9.95
CA LEU A 131 -11.87 -4.66 -9.76
C LEU A 131 -11.14 -3.63 -10.63
#